data_AF-A0A1E3A8L6-F1
#
_entry.id   AF-A0A1E3A8L6-F1
#
_cell.length_a   1.000
_cell.length_b   1.000
_cell.length_c   1.000
_cell.angle_alpha   90.00
_cell.angle_beta   90.00
_cell.angle_gamma   90.00
#
_symmetry.space_group_name_H-M   'P 1'
#
loop_
_entity.id
_entity.type
_entity.pdbx_description
1 polymer ?
#
loop_
_entity_poly.entity_id
_entity_poly.type
_entity_poly.pdbx_seq_one_letter_code
_entity_poly.pdbx_strand_id
1 'polypeptide(L)'
;MAMHHRTKHKFILFLTFFFLCPALVFSIPLSAAAAPASGNSFQEEAEARKEMPVESNARENWPAGPLIGAQSAILMEANTGAILYEKNIHDKLYPASITKILTALIAMESCPLDDIVTYSNEAVNSIDWLTDSNMGIKAGEQITMEQSLYGLLVGSANEAGNAIGEHISGSIDSFVDLMNKKAKDLGCRDSHFVTSNGIFDENHYTSAYDMALIAQAFFSNDLLCKMASTANYTIPVSSTVSQEMNVHSKNQLFANKPYAYEYLVGSKTGYTSEARQTLVSCAQKDGLKLICVIMKEESPSQYTDTIDLFNYGFSNFYAVNISETDTKYTVGNNSFFESDSDVFGNSAPLLAINSSDIIVLPNTADYKDVESELDYEGGNEKAAAIINFTYNGSYVGSASVEIVQDTPAVSKTGDSAKTALGQVYYINIKNVLIIVVAVVVSLFALISIVSLIRNYSFGKRRKISLKRSKRRKKDGIDFDRYTKGPDGF
;
A
#
# COMPACT_ATOMS: atom_id res chain seq x y z
N MET A 1 71.41 51.91 43.74
CA MET A 1 70.59 51.28 44.81
C MET A 1 69.81 52.40 45.49
N ALA A 2 68.47 52.28 45.59
CA ALA A 2 67.50 53.25 46.17
C ALA A 2 67.51 54.70 45.58
N MET A 3 66.41 55.35 45.19
CA MET A 3 65.10 55.62 45.83
C MET A 3 65.15 56.61 47.01
N HIS A 4 64.24 57.58 47.17
CA HIS A 4 63.23 58.18 46.25
C HIS A 4 62.69 59.50 46.89
N HIS A 5 62.18 60.48 46.13
CA HIS A 5 61.68 61.74 46.74
C HIS A 5 60.72 62.59 45.85
N ARG A 6 59.62 63.10 46.47
CA ARG A 6 58.89 64.37 46.17
C ARG A 6 58.15 64.53 44.81
N THR A 7 57.20 65.48 44.58
CA THR A 7 56.05 66.05 45.36
C THR A 7 55.15 66.97 44.46
N LYS A 8 53.83 67.03 44.75
CA LYS A 8 52.90 68.21 44.69
C LYS A 8 52.45 68.86 43.34
N HIS A 9 51.39 69.68 43.50
CA HIS A 9 50.75 70.70 42.60
C HIS A 9 49.69 70.17 41.60
N LYS A 10 48.48 70.74 41.39
CA LYS A 10 47.79 72.07 41.51
C LYS A 10 47.74 72.94 40.22
N PHE A 11 46.67 72.81 39.42
CA PHE A 11 45.95 73.84 38.59
C PHE A 11 44.63 73.20 38.08
N ILE A 12 43.42 73.78 37.90
CA ILE A 12 42.77 75.13 38.08
C ILE A 12 42.49 75.95 36.79
N LEU A 13 41.22 76.43 36.68
CA LEU A 13 40.65 77.56 35.89
C LEU A 13 39.91 77.36 34.53
N PHE A 14 38.55 77.42 34.58
CA PHE A 14 37.58 78.07 33.64
C PHE A 14 37.48 77.57 32.17
N LEU A 15 36.48 77.90 31.32
CA LEU A 15 35.37 78.90 31.32
C LEU A 15 34.06 78.27 30.73
N THR A 16 32.89 78.51 31.36
CA THR A 16 31.56 78.93 30.80
C THR A 16 30.97 78.33 29.49
N PHE A 17 29.65 78.13 29.24
CA PHE A 17 28.37 78.39 29.94
C PHE A 17 27.18 77.71 29.18
N PHE A 18 25.92 77.96 29.60
CA PHE A 18 24.62 77.59 28.96
C PHE A 18 24.25 76.08 28.92
N PHE A 19 23.00 75.65 29.16
CA PHE A 19 21.83 76.18 29.92
C PHE A 19 20.73 75.08 30.01
N LEU A 20 19.91 75.04 31.07
CA LEU A 20 18.83 74.05 31.37
C LEU A 20 19.31 72.57 31.55
N CYS A 21 18.87 71.73 32.50
CA CYS A 21 17.61 71.54 33.26
C CYS A 21 16.57 70.64 32.55
N PRO A 22 15.98 69.60 33.18
CA PRO A 22 16.29 68.92 34.45
C PRO A 22 16.77 67.45 34.25
N ALA A 23 16.96 66.71 35.34
CA ALA A 23 17.36 65.29 35.29
C ALA A 23 16.21 64.36 34.88
N LEU A 24 16.37 63.66 33.76
CA LEU A 24 15.65 62.42 33.47
C LEU A 24 16.45 61.24 34.01
N VAL A 25 15.95 60.62 35.09
CA VAL A 25 16.49 59.34 35.57
C VAL A 25 16.06 58.26 34.58
N PHE A 26 16.91 57.98 33.59
CA PHE A 26 16.77 56.79 32.77
C PHE A 26 17.05 55.56 33.63
N SER A 27 15.99 55.04 34.24
CA SER A 27 15.90 53.64 34.63
C SER A 27 16.07 52.81 33.36
N ILE A 28 17.30 52.41 33.06
CA ILE A 28 17.58 51.40 32.04
C ILE A 28 17.20 50.07 32.69
N PRO A 29 16.09 49.40 32.30
CA PRO A 29 15.97 47.99 32.59
C PRO A 29 17.11 47.32 31.83
N LEU A 30 18.09 46.76 32.54
CA LEU A 30 19.02 45.82 31.94
C LEU A 30 18.17 44.61 31.55
N SER A 31 17.72 44.58 30.29
CA SER A 31 16.94 43.48 29.73
C SER A 31 17.87 42.30 29.54
N ALA A 32 18.21 41.65 30.65
CA ALA A 32 18.61 40.26 30.66
C ALA A 32 17.40 39.47 30.17
N ALA A 33 17.31 39.30 28.85
CA ALA A 33 16.38 38.41 28.19
C ALA A 33 16.76 36.97 28.53
N ALA A 34 16.48 36.56 29.77
CA ALA A 34 16.43 35.17 30.17
C ALA A 34 15.28 34.54 29.40
N ALA A 35 15.61 33.87 28.29
CA ALA A 35 14.63 33.19 27.46
C ALA A 35 13.88 32.16 28.34
N PRO A 36 12.54 32.23 28.45
CA PRO A 36 11.76 31.19 29.08
C PRO A 36 11.86 29.90 28.25
N ALA A 37 11.71 28.75 28.91
CA ALA A 37 12.01 27.46 28.32
C ALA A 37 11.17 27.15 27.06
N SER A 38 11.82 26.51 26.07
CA SER A 38 11.26 26.11 24.77
C SER A 38 10.13 25.06 24.83
N GLY A 39 9.71 24.65 26.04
CA GLY A 39 8.55 23.75 26.19
C GLY A 39 7.22 24.45 25.90
N ASN A 40 7.10 25.75 26.22
CA ASN A 40 5.86 26.49 25.97
C ASN A 40 5.64 26.76 24.48
N SER A 41 6.68 27.14 23.74
CA SER A 41 6.56 27.53 22.33
C SER A 41 6.04 26.41 21.43
N PHE A 42 6.46 25.16 21.64
CA PHE A 42 5.95 24.05 20.83
C PHE A 42 4.48 23.72 21.10
N GLN A 43 4.01 23.92 22.33
CA GLN A 43 2.58 23.77 22.67
C GLN A 43 1.76 24.96 22.15
N GLU A 44 2.29 26.18 22.21
CA GLU A 44 1.69 27.38 21.61
C GLU A 44 1.60 27.24 20.08
N GLU A 45 2.61 26.66 19.43
CA GLU A 45 2.56 26.24 18.02
C GLU A 45 1.51 25.15 17.77
N ALA A 46 1.37 24.15 18.64
CA ALA A 46 0.35 23.09 18.51
C ALA A 46 -1.08 23.62 18.60
N GLU A 47 -1.36 24.52 19.55
CA GLU A 47 -2.65 25.20 19.64
C GLU A 47 -2.89 26.08 18.42
N ALA A 48 -1.88 26.82 17.92
CA ALA A 48 -2.00 27.61 16.71
C ALA A 48 -2.25 26.75 15.44
N ARG A 49 -1.76 25.50 15.40
CA ARG A 49 -2.05 24.54 14.31
C ARG A 49 -3.51 24.06 14.30
N LYS A 50 -4.32 24.30 15.34
CA LYS A 50 -5.78 23.99 15.32
C LYS A 50 -6.58 24.94 14.41
N GLU A 51 -6.04 26.13 14.14
CA GLU A 51 -6.62 27.10 13.19
C GLU A 51 -6.26 26.80 11.72
N MET A 52 -5.45 25.77 11.46
CA MET A 52 -5.20 25.29 10.09
C MET A 52 -6.46 24.62 9.52
N PRO A 53 -6.74 24.79 8.22
CA PRO A 53 -7.92 24.20 7.60
C PRO A 53 -7.89 22.67 7.68
N VAL A 54 -9.05 22.08 7.96
CA VAL A 54 -9.32 20.66 7.75
C VAL A 54 -9.96 20.55 6.37
N GLU A 55 -9.23 20.03 5.38
CA GLU A 55 -9.63 20.00 3.97
C GLU A 55 -10.90 19.17 3.75
N SER A 56 -11.06 18.07 4.50
CA SER A 56 -12.28 17.25 4.45
C SER A 56 -13.54 18.01 4.88
N ASN A 57 -13.42 19.12 5.64
CA ASN A 57 -14.56 19.94 6.06
C ASN A 57 -15.06 20.89 4.95
N ALA A 58 -14.37 20.96 3.81
CA ALA A 58 -14.82 21.69 2.63
C ALA A 58 -15.66 20.85 1.65
N ARG A 59 -15.78 19.53 1.89
CA ARG A 59 -16.53 18.58 1.05
C ARG A 59 -18.04 18.72 1.30
N GLU A 60 -18.85 18.69 0.24
CA GLU A 60 -20.29 18.91 0.37
C GLU A 60 -20.99 17.76 1.12
N ASN A 61 -21.89 18.11 2.05
CA ASN A 61 -22.61 17.18 2.95
C ASN A 61 -21.72 16.20 3.73
N TRP A 62 -20.43 16.54 3.90
CA TRP A 62 -19.47 15.74 4.68
C TRP A 62 -19.50 16.11 6.17
N PRO A 63 -19.31 15.17 7.10
CA PRO A 63 -19.27 15.47 8.53
C PRO A 63 -18.06 16.34 8.89
N ALA A 64 -18.26 17.40 9.67
CA ALA A 64 -17.17 18.27 10.11
C ALA A 64 -16.25 17.56 11.13
N GLY A 65 -14.99 17.36 10.76
CA GLY A 65 -13.96 16.75 11.60
C GLY A 65 -13.37 17.69 12.67
N PRO A 66 -12.74 17.11 13.71
CA PRO A 66 -12.19 17.86 14.85
C PRO A 66 -11.01 18.78 14.48
N LEU A 67 -10.83 19.84 15.28
CA LEU A 67 -9.69 20.74 15.19
C LEU A 67 -8.55 20.25 16.09
N ILE A 68 -7.57 19.60 15.48
CA ILE A 68 -6.48 18.88 16.14
C ILE A 68 -5.14 19.64 16.03
N GLY A 69 -4.21 19.42 16.96
CA GLY A 69 -2.95 20.17 17.02
C GLY A 69 -1.86 19.65 16.08
N ALA A 70 -1.97 18.41 15.58
CA ALA A 70 -1.05 17.85 14.58
C ALA A 70 -0.86 18.74 13.34
N GLN A 71 0.35 18.81 12.78
CA GLN A 71 0.57 19.54 11.51
C GLN A 71 -0.10 18.82 10.33
N SER A 72 0.03 17.50 10.25
CA SER A 72 -0.61 16.68 9.21
C SER A 72 -1.28 15.48 9.84
N ALA A 73 -2.48 15.15 9.37
CA ALA A 73 -3.23 13.99 9.82
C ALA A 73 -4.23 13.48 8.79
N ILE A 74 -4.43 12.16 8.79
CA ILE A 74 -5.41 11.48 7.94
C ILE A 74 -6.16 10.44 8.78
N LEU A 75 -7.45 10.27 8.46
CA LEU A 75 -8.24 9.11 8.87
C LEU A 75 -8.72 8.40 7.60
N MET A 76 -8.34 7.14 7.43
CA MET A 76 -8.64 6.31 6.26
C MET A 76 -9.37 5.04 6.72
N GLU A 77 -10.38 4.59 5.98
CA GLU A 77 -10.92 3.24 6.15
C GLU A 77 -10.07 2.23 5.35
N ALA A 78 -9.63 1.17 6.04
CA ALA A 78 -8.53 0.33 5.61
C ALA A 78 -8.88 -0.67 4.50
N ASN A 79 -10.15 -1.06 4.37
CA ASN A 79 -10.57 -2.02 3.35
C ASN A 79 -10.85 -1.31 2.01
N THR A 80 -11.35 -0.08 2.08
CA THR A 80 -11.76 0.72 0.92
C THR A 80 -10.72 1.72 0.43
N GLY A 81 -9.84 2.20 1.31
CA GLY A 81 -8.97 3.35 1.07
C GLY A 81 -9.69 4.71 1.16
N ALA A 82 -10.96 4.74 1.59
CA ALA A 82 -11.75 5.97 1.68
C ALA A 82 -11.18 6.93 2.75
N ILE A 83 -10.89 8.17 2.34
CA ILE A 83 -10.32 9.21 3.23
C ILE A 83 -11.47 9.91 3.96
N LEU A 84 -11.61 9.69 5.26
CA LEU A 84 -12.68 10.24 6.09
C LEU A 84 -12.32 11.62 6.65
N TYR A 85 -11.05 11.81 7.04
CA TYR A 85 -10.50 13.08 7.54
C TYR A 85 -9.21 13.43 6.80
N GLU A 86 -9.03 14.72 6.50
CA GLU A 86 -7.93 15.23 5.69
C GLU A 86 -7.42 16.57 6.27
N LYS A 87 -6.15 16.61 6.68
CA LYS A 87 -5.43 17.83 7.08
C LYS A 87 -3.96 17.74 6.65
N ASN A 88 -3.57 18.56 5.69
CA ASN A 88 -2.24 18.63 5.06
C ASN A 88 -1.69 17.23 4.69
N ILE A 89 -2.49 16.33 4.12
CA ILE A 89 -2.13 14.89 4.08
C ILE A 89 -0.91 14.56 3.20
N HIS A 90 -0.54 15.47 2.30
CA HIS A 90 0.63 15.40 1.43
C HIS A 90 1.85 16.21 1.94
N ASP A 91 1.78 16.85 3.12
CA ASP A 91 2.92 17.55 3.71
C ASP A 91 4.08 16.59 3.96
N LYS A 92 5.28 16.97 3.52
CA LYS A 92 6.51 16.19 3.73
C LYS A 92 7.07 16.46 5.12
N LEU A 93 6.98 15.46 5.98
CA LEU A 93 7.34 15.51 7.39
C LEU A 93 8.24 14.33 7.77
N TYR A 94 9.04 14.53 8.81
CA TYR A 94 9.92 13.49 9.33
C TYR A 94 9.09 12.42 10.06
N PRO A 95 9.20 11.13 9.72
CA PRO A 95 8.38 10.07 10.31
C PRO A 95 8.76 9.74 11.76
N ALA A 96 10.03 9.90 12.13
CA ALA A 96 10.61 9.18 13.26
C ALA A 96 10.32 7.66 13.18
N SER A 97 10.21 6.98 14.33
CA SER A 97 10.04 5.52 14.41
C SER A 97 8.72 4.92 13.84
N ILE A 98 7.85 5.68 13.15
CA ILE A 98 6.77 5.07 12.33
C ILE A 98 7.33 4.45 11.04
N THR A 99 8.52 4.86 10.58
CA THR A 99 9.28 4.18 9.51
C THR A 99 9.37 2.66 9.72
N LYS A 100 9.43 2.22 10.97
CA LYS A 100 9.51 0.79 11.35
C LYS A 100 8.30 -0.04 10.91
N ILE A 101 7.17 0.57 10.56
CA ILE A 101 6.00 -0.11 9.98
C ILE A 101 6.35 -0.69 8.61
N LEU A 102 7.02 0.09 7.75
CA LEU A 102 7.47 -0.35 6.43
C LEU A 102 8.53 -1.45 6.55
N THR A 103 9.48 -1.29 7.47
CA THR A 103 10.52 -2.30 7.78
C THR A 103 9.90 -3.62 8.24
N ALA A 104 8.91 -3.58 9.14
CA ALA A 104 8.21 -4.77 9.62
C ALA A 104 7.34 -5.43 8.54
N LEU A 105 6.68 -4.65 7.68
CA LEU A 105 5.92 -5.14 6.54
C LEU A 105 6.82 -5.91 5.56
N ILE A 106 7.95 -5.32 5.15
CA ILE A 106 8.90 -5.94 4.22
C ILE A 106 9.47 -7.23 4.83
N ALA A 107 9.82 -7.22 6.12
CA ALA A 107 10.33 -8.41 6.80
C ALA A 107 9.32 -9.56 6.84
N MET A 108 8.04 -9.26 7.15
CA MET A 108 6.95 -10.23 7.16
C MET A 108 6.62 -10.80 5.77
N GLU A 109 6.89 -10.03 4.71
CA GLU A 109 6.74 -10.48 3.31
C GLU A 109 7.96 -11.26 2.78
N SER A 110 9.16 -11.01 3.32
CA SER A 110 10.44 -11.47 2.74
C SER A 110 11.07 -12.68 3.45
N CYS A 111 10.84 -12.85 4.75
CA CYS A 111 11.53 -13.85 5.58
C CYS A 111 10.58 -14.72 6.40
N PRO A 112 10.85 -16.03 6.53
CA PRO A 112 10.38 -16.85 7.64
C PRO A 112 10.61 -16.21 9.01
N LEU A 113 9.72 -16.48 9.96
CA LEU A 113 9.77 -15.91 11.31
C LEU A 113 10.78 -16.59 12.23
N ASP A 114 11.17 -17.82 11.89
CA ASP A 114 12.15 -18.65 12.57
C ASP A 114 13.58 -18.50 12.00
N ASP A 115 13.77 -17.72 10.92
CA ASP A 115 15.09 -17.36 10.41
C ASP A 115 15.93 -16.63 11.48
N ILE A 116 17.23 -16.94 11.53
CA ILE A 116 18.15 -16.42 12.55
C ILE A 116 18.82 -15.13 12.06
N VAL A 117 18.41 -14.01 12.64
CA VAL A 117 19.00 -12.69 12.42
C VAL A 117 20.27 -12.58 13.26
N THR A 118 21.41 -12.37 12.59
CA THR A 118 22.69 -12.08 13.25
C THR A 118 22.88 -10.57 13.34
N TYR A 119 23.06 -10.05 14.55
CA TYR A 119 23.22 -8.62 14.75
C TYR A 119 24.67 -8.22 14.49
N SER A 120 24.94 -7.53 13.38
CA SER A 120 26.31 -7.17 13.00
C SER A 120 26.90 -6.08 13.90
N ASN A 121 28.20 -5.81 13.74
CA ASN A 121 28.83 -4.65 14.38
C ASN A 121 28.25 -3.33 13.87
N GLU A 122 27.80 -3.27 12.61
CA GLU A 122 27.28 -2.06 11.97
C GLU A 122 25.85 -1.78 12.43
N ALA A 123 24.95 -2.76 12.34
CA ALA A 123 23.60 -2.67 12.87
C ALA A 123 23.54 -2.22 14.34
N VAL A 124 24.45 -2.74 15.17
CA VAL A 124 24.53 -2.45 16.61
C VAL A 124 25.19 -1.11 16.90
N ASN A 125 26.29 -0.73 16.23
CA ASN A 125 27.07 0.46 16.62
C ASN A 125 26.87 1.70 15.72
N SER A 126 25.90 1.68 14.79
CA SER A 126 25.50 2.85 13.99
C SER A 126 24.46 3.76 14.68
N ILE A 127 24.00 3.39 15.88
CA ILE A 127 22.97 4.11 16.64
C ILE A 127 23.57 4.80 17.89
N ASP A 128 22.94 5.88 18.38
CA ASP A 128 23.36 6.49 19.65
C ASP A 128 22.67 5.81 20.83
N TRP A 129 23.39 4.86 21.45
CA TRP A 129 22.97 4.08 22.62
C TRP A 129 22.47 4.89 23.83
N LEU A 130 22.73 6.20 23.90
CA LEU A 130 22.27 7.07 24.99
C LEU A 130 20.95 7.81 24.68
N THR A 131 20.63 8.03 23.40
CA THR A 131 19.46 8.82 22.97
C THR A 131 18.44 8.01 22.17
N ASP A 132 18.90 7.01 21.42
CA ASP A 132 18.08 6.16 20.58
C ASP A 132 17.35 5.06 21.37
N SER A 133 16.15 4.72 20.90
CA SER A 133 15.41 3.56 21.39
C SER A 133 16.13 2.28 20.94
N ASN A 134 16.63 1.50 21.90
CA ASN A 134 17.35 0.24 21.71
C ASN A 134 16.82 -0.84 22.67
N MET A 135 17.19 -2.10 22.45
CA MET A 135 16.79 -3.25 23.29
C MET A 135 17.95 -3.91 24.07
N GLY A 136 19.20 -3.48 23.84
CA GLY A 136 20.35 -3.97 24.61
C GLY A 136 21.04 -5.21 24.05
N ILE A 137 20.78 -5.56 22.78
CA ILE A 137 21.44 -6.66 22.06
C ILE A 137 22.85 -6.24 21.61
N LYS A 138 23.79 -7.18 21.57
CA LYS A 138 25.21 -6.91 21.26
C LYS A 138 25.61 -7.46 19.90
N ALA A 139 26.70 -6.93 19.34
CA ALA A 139 27.24 -7.40 18.08
C ALA A 139 27.68 -8.87 18.17
N GLY A 140 27.26 -9.69 17.20
CA GLY A 140 27.46 -11.14 17.15
C GLY A 140 26.38 -11.97 17.84
N GLU A 141 25.48 -11.35 18.62
CA GLU A 141 24.32 -12.04 19.18
C GLU A 141 23.29 -12.35 18.07
N GLN A 142 22.45 -13.36 18.31
CA GLN A 142 21.55 -13.93 17.31
C GLN A 142 20.20 -14.28 17.93
N ILE A 143 19.12 -13.84 17.27
CA ILE A 143 17.72 -14.05 17.65
C ILE A 143 16.88 -14.34 16.41
N THR A 144 15.64 -14.81 16.57
CA THR A 144 14.77 -15.05 15.40
C THR A 144 14.27 -13.76 14.75
N MET A 145 13.79 -13.85 13.51
CA MET A 145 13.06 -12.74 12.86
C MET A 145 11.81 -12.35 13.66
N GLU A 146 11.07 -13.29 14.26
CA GLU A 146 9.95 -12.98 15.16
C GLU A 146 10.40 -12.12 16.36
N GLN A 147 11.48 -12.52 17.04
CA GLN A 147 12.04 -11.78 18.18
C GLN A 147 12.55 -10.39 17.77
N SER A 148 13.16 -10.28 16.60
CA SER A 148 13.61 -9.03 16.00
C SER A 148 12.42 -8.09 15.70
N LEU A 149 11.31 -8.62 15.19
CA LEU A 149 10.07 -7.88 14.96
C LEU A 149 9.40 -7.39 16.25
N TYR A 150 9.38 -8.18 17.33
CA TYR A 150 8.93 -7.67 18.63
C TYR A 150 9.87 -6.58 19.19
N GLY A 151 11.19 -6.72 19.04
CA GLY A 151 12.15 -5.65 19.38
C GLY A 151 11.88 -4.35 18.60
N LEU A 152 11.66 -4.47 17.30
CA LEU A 152 11.36 -3.38 16.38
C LEU A 152 10.02 -2.69 16.68
N LEU A 153 8.94 -3.44 16.93
CA LEU A 153 7.59 -2.90 17.08
C LEU A 153 7.27 -2.50 18.53
N VAL A 154 7.61 -3.35 19.51
CA VAL A 154 7.34 -3.12 20.95
C VAL A 154 8.41 -2.21 21.56
N GLY A 155 9.69 -2.58 21.44
CA GLY A 155 10.80 -1.79 21.99
C GLY A 155 11.15 -0.53 21.18
N SER A 156 10.68 -0.47 19.93
CA SER A 156 11.07 0.56 18.96
C SER A 156 12.57 0.55 18.65
N ALA A 157 13.25 -0.60 18.83
CA ALA A 157 14.71 -0.76 18.73
C ALA A 157 15.26 -0.37 17.36
N ASN A 158 16.26 0.52 17.30
CA ASN A 158 16.86 1.00 16.06
C ASN A 158 17.81 -0.05 15.45
N GLU A 159 18.61 -0.71 16.29
CA GLU A 159 19.53 -1.78 15.88
C GLU A 159 18.78 -3.00 15.32
N ALA A 160 17.55 -3.25 15.77
CA ALA A 160 16.69 -4.27 15.18
C ALA A 160 16.27 -3.93 13.74
N GLY A 161 15.96 -2.65 13.46
CA GLY A 161 15.66 -2.22 12.09
C GLY A 161 16.87 -2.36 11.16
N ASN A 162 18.07 -2.12 11.69
CA ASN A 162 19.31 -2.29 10.94
C ASN A 162 19.59 -3.77 10.64
N ALA A 163 19.57 -4.63 11.66
CA ALA A 163 19.87 -6.06 11.51
C ALA A 163 18.84 -6.81 10.64
N ILE A 164 17.55 -6.42 10.72
CA ILE A 164 16.51 -6.91 9.80
C ILE A 164 16.85 -6.53 8.35
N GLY A 165 17.29 -5.29 8.10
CA GLY A 165 17.66 -4.83 6.77
C GLY A 165 18.90 -5.54 6.20
N GLU A 166 19.96 -5.65 7.01
CA GLU A 166 21.16 -6.43 6.67
C GLU A 166 20.82 -7.89 6.34
N HIS A 167 19.92 -8.52 7.10
CA HIS A 167 19.53 -9.91 6.90
C HIS A 167 18.74 -10.11 5.58
N ILE A 168 17.83 -9.19 5.24
CA ILE A 168 16.97 -9.28 4.05
C ILE A 168 17.69 -8.88 2.77
N SER A 169 18.59 -7.88 2.82
CA SER A 169 19.17 -7.26 1.62
C SER A 169 20.71 -7.22 1.59
N GLY A 170 21.38 -7.82 2.58
CA GLY A 170 22.85 -7.90 2.66
C GLY A 170 23.55 -6.63 3.13
N SER A 171 22.86 -5.49 3.15
CA SER A 171 23.31 -4.22 3.76
C SER A 171 22.12 -3.32 4.11
N ILE A 172 22.33 -2.33 4.97
CA ILE A 172 21.30 -1.34 5.33
C ILE A 172 20.91 -0.51 4.09
N ASP A 173 21.88 -0.06 3.28
CA ASP A 173 21.65 0.70 2.03
C ASP A 173 20.78 -0.09 1.03
N SER A 174 21.11 -1.37 0.81
CA SER A 174 20.33 -2.26 -0.07
C SER A 174 18.87 -2.42 0.42
N PHE A 175 18.66 -2.42 1.73
CA PHE A 175 17.33 -2.49 2.32
C PHE A 175 16.58 -1.15 2.21
N VAL A 176 17.28 -0.02 2.32
CA VAL A 176 16.74 1.31 2.06
C VAL A 176 16.26 1.46 0.61
N ASP A 177 17.00 0.93 -0.37
CA ASP A 177 16.53 0.83 -1.76
C ASP A 177 15.26 -0.02 -1.87
N LEU A 178 15.19 -1.16 -1.18
CA LEU A 178 14.01 -2.02 -1.11
C LEU A 178 12.81 -1.31 -0.44
N MET A 179 13.03 -0.49 0.59
CA MET A 179 11.99 0.32 1.24
C MET A 179 11.40 1.36 0.28
N ASN A 180 12.25 2.13 -0.41
CA ASN A 180 11.79 3.11 -1.40
C ASN A 180 11.05 2.42 -2.56
N LYS A 181 11.51 1.23 -2.99
CA LYS A 181 10.77 0.41 -3.96
C LYS A 181 9.40 -0.01 -3.42
N LYS A 182 9.32 -0.62 -2.22
CA LYS A 182 8.06 -1.09 -1.64
C LYS A 182 7.06 0.05 -1.45
N ALA A 183 7.51 1.21 -0.95
CA ALA A 183 6.66 2.39 -0.84
C ALA A 183 6.10 2.82 -2.20
N LYS A 184 6.94 2.89 -3.24
CA LYS A 184 6.49 3.20 -4.61
C LYS A 184 5.53 2.15 -5.18
N ASP A 185 5.76 0.86 -4.92
CA ASP A 185 4.87 -0.23 -5.33
C ASP A 185 3.50 -0.16 -4.60
N LEU A 186 3.46 0.36 -3.36
CA LEU A 186 2.25 0.69 -2.61
C LEU A 186 1.59 2.01 -3.06
N GLY A 187 2.13 2.71 -4.06
CA GLY A 187 1.58 3.94 -4.61
C GLY A 187 2.03 5.24 -3.93
N CYS A 188 2.90 5.18 -2.93
CA CYS A 188 3.45 6.33 -2.21
C CYS A 188 4.18 7.31 -3.15
N ARG A 189 4.02 8.62 -2.93
CA ARG A 189 4.54 9.69 -3.84
C ARG A 189 5.33 10.78 -3.14
N ASP A 190 5.10 10.96 -1.84
CA ASP A 190 5.64 12.05 -1.04
C ASP A 190 6.72 11.59 -0.06
N SER A 191 7.13 10.32 -0.12
CA SER A 191 8.15 9.73 0.75
C SER A 191 9.54 9.60 0.12
N HIS A 192 10.55 9.63 0.98
CA HIS A 192 11.89 9.11 0.71
C HIS A 192 12.46 8.54 2.02
N PHE A 193 12.82 7.25 1.98
CA PHE A 193 13.42 6.56 3.12
C PHE A 193 14.95 6.54 2.93
N VAL A 194 15.70 6.83 4.00
CA VAL A 194 17.19 6.73 4.03
C VAL A 194 17.71 6.01 5.28
N THR A 195 16.81 5.62 6.20
CA THR A 195 17.11 4.71 7.32
C THR A 195 16.00 3.65 7.42
N SER A 196 16.32 2.47 7.95
CA SER A 196 15.34 1.41 8.21
C SER A 196 14.61 1.54 9.55
N ASN A 197 14.93 2.57 10.32
CA ASN A 197 14.54 2.69 11.72
C ASN A 197 13.86 4.02 12.08
N GLY A 198 14.00 5.09 11.28
CA GLY A 198 13.43 6.39 11.61
C GLY A 198 14.30 7.26 12.53
N ILE A 199 15.62 7.07 12.54
CA ILE A 199 16.57 8.11 12.95
C ILE A 199 16.43 9.30 11.98
N PHE A 200 16.65 10.51 12.50
CA PHE A 200 16.52 11.75 11.71
C PHE A 200 17.63 11.91 10.66
N ASP A 201 17.22 12.23 9.43
CA ASP A 201 18.03 12.81 8.37
C ASP A 201 17.10 13.76 7.57
N GLU A 202 17.62 14.85 7.00
CA GLU A 202 16.81 15.84 6.26
C GLU A 202 16.13 15.24 5.01
N ASN A 203 16.69 14.16 4.45
CA ASN A 203 16.15 13.42 3.32
C ASN A 203 15.19 12.29 3.76
N HIS A 204 15.02 12.06 5.07
CA HIS A 204 14.14 11.02 5.61
C HIS A 204 12.73 11.56 5.88
N TYR A 205 11.90 11.64 4.84
CA TYR A 205 10.56 12.22 4.93
C TYR A 205 9.47 11.28 4.39
N THR A 206 8.23 11.54 4.81
CA THR A 206 7.01 10.90 4.31
C THR A 206 5.83 11.85 4.50
N SER A 207 4.62 11.44 4.12
CA SER A 207 3.38 12.19 4.34
C SER A 207 2.37 11.34 5.10
N ALA A 208 1.33 11.95 5.67
CA ALA A 208 0.29 11.20 6.37
C ALA A 208 -0.45 10.25 5.41
N TYR A 209 -0.66 10.68 4.16
CA TYR A 209 -1.24 9.84 3.09
C TYR A 209 -0.36 8.63 2.76
N ASP A 210 0.93 8.83 2.49
CA ASP A 210 1.85 7.73 2.18
C ASP A 210 1.96 6.74 3.35
N MET A 211 2.02 7.25 4.59
CA MET A 211 2.02 6.40 5.78
C MET A 211 0.70 5.67 6.00
N ALA A 212 -0.44 6.20 5.55
CA ALA A 212 -1.71 5.48 5.58
C ALA A 212 -1.73 4.33 4.57
N LEU A 213 -1.17 4.48 3.37
CA LEU A 213 -1.00 3.39 2.39
C LEU A 213 -0.07 2.28 2.94
N ILE A 214 1.06 2.66 3.56
CA ILE A 214 1.97 1.72 4.23
C ILE A 214 1.26 1.02 5.40
N ALA A 215 0.48 1.75 6.20
CA ALA A 215 -0.30 1.21 7.29
C ALA A 215 -1.43 0.27 6.81
N GLN A 216 -2.05 0.54 5.66
CA GLN A 216 -3.09 -0.30 5.06
C GLN A 216 -2.54 -1.70 4.76
N ALA A 217 -1.38 -1.77 4.12
CA ALA A 217 -0.68 -3.03 3.86
C ALA A 217 -0.12 -3.71 5.14
N PHE A 218 0.23 -2.94 6.17
CA PHE A 218 0.66 -3.49 7.47
C PHE A 218 -0.50 -4.09 8.27
N PHE A 219 -1.63 -3.37 8.39
CA PHE A 219 -2.78 -3.77 9.20
C PHE A 219 -3.71 -4.78 8.51
N SER A 220 -3.47 -5.14 7.24
CA SER A 220 -4.11 -6.30 6.61
C SER A 220 -3.54 -7.64 7.11
N ASN A 221 -2.41 -7.63 7.82
CA ASN A 221 -1.77 -8.81 8.39
C ASN A 221 -2.04 -8.93 9.91
N ASP A 222 -2.80 -9.94 10.32
CA ASP A 222 -3.19 -10.17 11.72
C ASP A 222 -2.01 -10.37 12.68
N LEU A 223 -0.88 -10.91 12.20
CA LEU A 223 0.31 -11.12 13.03
C LEU A 223 1.06 -9.80 13.27
N LEU A 224 1.14 -8.93 12.26
CA LEU A 224 1.64 -7.55 12.43
C LEU A 224 0.73 -6.74 13.37
N CYS A 225 -0.60 -6.92 13.28
CA CYS A 225 -1.55 -6.35 14.24
C CYS A 225 -1.27 -6.84 15.68
N LYS A 226 -1.10 -8.15 15.87
CA LYS A 226 -0.75 -8.76 17.17
C LYS A 226 0.58 -8.22 17.72
N MET A 227 1.61 -8.08 16.89
CA MET A 227 2.89 -7.50 17.30
C MET A 227 2.75 -6.03 17.69
N ALA A 228 2.02 -5.23 16.90
CA ALA A 228 1.76 -3.80 17.14
C ALA A 228 0.74 -3.50 18.26
N SER A 229 0.08 -4.52 18.82
CA SER A 229 -0.76 -4.45 20.03
C SER A 229 -0.10 -5.08 21.27
N THR A 230 1.09 -5.66 21.12
CA THR A 230 1.82 -6.29 22.24
C THR A 230 2.44 -5.22 23.16
N ALA A 231 2.01 -5.21 24.43
CA ALA A 231 2.47 -4.22 25.41
C ALA A 231 3.91 -4.45 25.92
N ASN A 232 4.30 -5.72 26.09
CA ASN A 232 5.62 -6.14 26.58
C ASN A 232 6.01 -7.46 25.90
N TYR A 233 7.29 -7.67 25.64
CA TYR A 233 7.83 -8.94 25.15
C TYR A 233 9.21 -9.20 25.77
N THR A 234 9.55 -10.48 25.99
CA THR A 234 10.80 -10.89 26.64
C THR A 234 11.59 -11.81 25.69
N ILE A 235 12.79 -11.38 25.32
CA ILE A 235 13.75 -12.19 24.56
C ILE A 235 14.65 -12.91 25.58
N PRO A 236 14.61 -14.25 25.66
CA PRO A 236 15.35 -15.00 26.67
C PRO A 236 16.85 -15.11 26.36
N VAL A 237 17.64 -15.37 27.40
CA VAL A 237 19.05 -15.81 27.29
C VAL A 237 19.14 -17.07 26.41
N SER A 238 20.16 -17.14 25.56
CA SER A 238 20.42 -18.28 24.68
C SER A 238 21.92 -18.63 24.64
N SER A 239 22.35 -19.49 23.72
CA SER A 239 23.78 -19.72 23.44
C SER A 239 24.47 -18.52 22.77
N THR A 240 23.70 -17.56 22.27
CA THR A 240 24.18 -16.37 21.54
C THR A 240 23.78 -15.06 22.21
N VAL A 241 22.67 -15.03 22.97
CA VAL A 241 22.17 -13.85 23.69
C VAL A 241 22.65 -13.89 25.13
N SER A 242 23.49 -12.92 25.52
CA SER A 242 24.18 -12.90 26.82
C SER A 242 23.35 -12.41 28.01
N GLN A 243 22.18 -11.82 27.78
CA GLN A 243 21.27 -11.32 28.82
C GLN A 243 19.82 -11.35 28.36
N GLU A 244 18.87 -11.54 29.29
CA GLU A 244 17.45 -11.41 28.98
C GLU A 244 17.11 -9.96 28.63
N MET A 245 16.41 -9.73 27.52
CA MET A 245 15.99 -8.40 27.08
C MET A 245 14.47 -8.26 27.19
N ASN A 246 14.03 -7.34 28.02
CA ASN A 246 12.61 -7.04 28.22
C ASN A 246 12.26 -5.74 27.48
N VAL A 247 11.49 -5.85 26.39
CA VAL A 247 11.05 -4.71 25.59
C VAL A 247 9.63 -4.29 25.96
N HIS A 248 9.43 -2.98 26.13
CA HIS A 248 8.20 -2.40 26.67
C HIS A 248 7.70 -1.30 25.74
N SER A 249 6.42 -1.37 25.35
CA SER A 249 5.84 -0.34 24.48
C SER A 249 5.60 0.97 25.21
N LYS A 250 6.04 2.06 24.57
CA LYS A 250 5.82 3.45 25.00
C LYS A 250 4.38 3.93 24.76
N ASN A 251 3.56 3.15 24.03
CA ASN A 251 2.19 3.52 23.65
C ASN A 251 1.26 3.68 24.86
N GLN A 252 0.41 4.70 24.81
CA GLN A 252 -0.62 4.99 25.81
C GLN A 252 -2.05 4.67 25.36
N LEU A 253 -2.27 4.18 24.13
CA LEU A 253 -3.57 3.68 23.66
C LEU A 253 -3.90 2.26 24.13
N PHE A 254 -2.94 1.52 24.67
CA PHE A 254 -3.15 0.14 25.17
C PHE A 254 -4.02 0.11 26.45
N ALA A 255 -4.69 -1.02 26.67
CA ALA A 255 -5.51 -1.23 27.87
C ALA A 255 -4.73 -0.95 29.18
N ASN A 256 -5.41 -0.32 30.15
CA ASN A 256 -4.86 0.12 31.45
C ASN A 256 -3.81 1.26 31.35
N LYS A 257 -3.76 2.00 30.24
CA LYS A 257 -3.01 3.27 30.09
C LYS A 257 -3.93 4.49 30.19
N PRO A 258 -3.41 5.72 30.39
CA PRO A 258 -4.24 6.92 30.53
C PRO A 258 -5.09 7.29 29.32
N TYR A 259 -4.70 6.85 28.12
CA TYR A 259 -5.38 7.12 26.85
C TYR A 259 -5.90 5.82 26.20
N ALA A 260 -6.19 4.80 27.00
CA ALA A 260 -6.60 3.48 26.52
C ALA A 260 -7.82 3.56 25.58
N TYR A 261 -7.71 2.98 24.37
CA TYR A 261 -8.78 2.95 23.38
C TYR A 261 -9.25 1.51 23.15
N GLU A 262 -10.52 1.22 23.46
CA GLU A 262 -11.05 -0.16 23.52
C GLU A 262 -11.08 -0.86 22.14
N TYR A 263 -11.19 -0.12 21.05
CA TYR A 263 -11.27 -0.64 19.68
C TYR A 263 -9.91 -0.79 18.99
N LEU A 264 -8.79 -0.58 19.70
CA LEU A 264 -7.45 -0.56 19.09
C LEU A 264 -6.99 -1.94 18.60
N VAL A 265 -6.66 -2.03 17.32
CA VAL A 265 -6.09 -3.23 16.65
C VAL A 265 -4.57 -3.27 16.77
N GLY A 266 -3.91 -2.11 16.74
CA GLY A 266 -2.46 -1.97 16.89
C GLY A 266 -1.98 -0.55 16.56
N SER A 267 -0.73 -0.23 16.90
CA SER A 267 -0.17 1.11 16.67
C SER A 267 1.35 1.15 16.74
N LYS A 268 1.97 2.17 16.13
CA LYS A 268 3.38 2.51 16.29
C LYS A 268 3.56 4.00 16.57
N THR A 269 4.26 4.32 17.66
CA THR A 269 4.71 5.68 18.01
C THR A 269 6.07 6.00 17.39
N GLY A 270 6.34 7.30 17.20
CA GLY A 270 7.65 7.85 16.88
C GLY A 270 7.88 9.20 17.57
N TYR A 271 9.16 9.52 17.80
CA TYR A 271 9.60 10.84 18.23
C TYR A 271 11.06 11.08 17.82
N THR A 272 11.34 12.25 17.27
CA THR A 272 12.67 12.91 17.31
C THR A 272 12.45 14.39 17.68
N SER A 273 13.52 15.16 17.90
CA SER A 273 13.39 16.58 18.22
C SER A 273 12.74 17.38 17.08
N GLU A 274 12.94 16.93 15.84
CA GLU A 274 12.55 17.54 14.57
C GLU A 274 11.18 17.05 14.09
N ALA A 275 10.93 15.73 14.20
CA ALA A 275 9.65 15.10 13.87
C ALA A 275 8.53 15.46 14.87
N ARG A 276 8.89 15.85 16.10
CA ARG A 276 7.99 15.90 17.27
C ARG A 276 7.32 14.53 17.46
N GLN A 277 6.13 14.44 18.05
CA GLN A 277 5.40 13.17 18.15
C GLN A 277 4.82 12.78 16.80
N THR A 278 4.95 11.48 16.48
CA THR A 278 4.26 10.83 15.37
C THR A 278 3.57 9.56 15.86
N LEU A 279 2.41 9.23 15.31
CA LEU A 279 1.63 8.07 15.72
C LEU A 279 0.79 7.54 14.56
N VAL A 280 0.99 6.27 14.23
CA VAL A 280 0.12 5.51 13.33
C VAL A 280 -0.65 4.50 14.17
N SER A 281 -1.98 4.47 14.05
CA SER A 281 -2.84 3.56 14.80
C SER A 281 -3.92 2.95 13.89
N CYS A 282 -4.34 1.73 14.19
CA CYS A 282 -5.56 1.14 13.65
C CYS A 282 -6.55 0.82 14.78
N ALA A 283 -7.82 1.10 14.54
CA ALA A 283 -8.95 0.67 15.37
C ALA A 283 -10.03 0.01 14.50
N GLN A 284 -10.87 -0.87 15.07
CA GLN A 284 -11.95 -1.53 14.34
C GLN A 284 -13.21 -1.64 15.19
N LYS A 285 -14.34 -1.19 14.64
CA LYS A 285 -15.65 -1.14 15.32
C LYS A 285 -16.77 -1.13 14.28
N ASP A 286 -17.89 -1.80 14.58
CA ASP A 286 -19.15 -1.71 13.83
C ASP A 286 -19.00 -1.89 12.30
N GLY A 287 -18.10 -2.79 11.89
CA GLY A 287 -17.79 -3.10 10.48
C GLY A 287 -16.66 -2.26 9.87
N LEU A 288 -16.43 -1.04 10.36
CA LEU A 288 -15.36 -0.15 9.88
C LEU A 288 -14.00 -0.51 10.51
N LYS A 289 -12.94 -0.54 9.70
CA LYS A 289 -11.54 -0.65 10.17
C LYS A 289 -10.80 0.63 9.82
N LEU A 290 -10.56 1.48 10.81
CA LEU A 290 -9.99 2.81 10.60
C LEU A 290 -8.49 2.81 10.88
N ILE A 291 -7.75 3.52 10.04
CA ILE A 291 -6.33 3.85 10.18
C ILE A 291 -6.22 5.36 10.40
N CYS A 292 -5.56 5.75 11.48
CA CYS A 292 -5.27 7.13 11.82
C CYS A 292 -3.75 7.35 11.76
N VAL A 293 -3.30 8.39 11.07
CA VAL A 293 -1.91 8.86 11.13
C VAL A 293 -1.89 10.28 11.66
N ILE A 294 -1.08 10.51 12.69
CA ILE A 294 -0.72 11.81 13.26
C ILE A 294 0.75 12.06 12.95
N MET A 295 1.06 13.19 12.30
CA MET A 295 2.43 13.65 12.07
C MET A 295 2.67 15.04 12.66
N LYS A 296 3.78 15.15 13.39
CA LYS A 296 4.26 16.36 14.04
C LYS A 296 3.20 16.98 14.97
N GLU A 297 3.04 16.35 16.11
CA GLU A 297 2.26 16.87 17.24
C GLU A 297 3.05 16.87 18.56
N GLU A 298 2.56 17.55 19.60
CA GLU A 298 3.13 17.50 20.95
C GLU A 298 2.51 16.41 21.85
N SER A 299 3.19 16.09 22.95
CA SER A 299 2.72 15.09 23.91
C SER A 299 1.98 15.77 25.07
N PRO A 300 0.76 15.34 25.45
CA PRO A 300 0.11 14.06 25.09
C PRO A 300 -0.95 14.16 23.97
N SER A 301 -1.00 15.28 23.24
CA SER A 301 -2.05 15.55 22.25
C SER A 301 -2.09 14.51 21.12
N GLN A 302 -0.96 13.91 20.73
CA GLN A 302 -0.94 12.86 19.70
C GLN A 302 -1.89 11.68 20.02
N TYR A 303 -2.13 11.40 21.30
CA TYR A 303 -3.10 10.40 21.74
C TYR A 303 -4.54 10.90 21.74
N THR A 304 -4.80 12.15 22.16
CA THR A 304 -6.18 12.70 22.14
C THR A 304 -6.66 12.96 20.72
N ASP A 305 -5.81 13.51 19.86
CA ASP A 305 -6.09 13.74 18.44
C ASP A 305 -6.46 12.42 17.73
N THR A 306 -5.73 11.33 18.04
CA THR A 306 -6.03 9.98 17.53
C THR A 306 -7.39 9.45 18.02
N ILE A 307 -7.71 9.66 19.30
CA ILE A 307 -8.99 9.23 19.89
C ILE A 307 -10.16 10.02 19.29
N ASP A 308 -10.02 11.34 19.17
CA ASP A 308 -11.05 12.22 18.60
C ASP A 308 -11.29 11.94 17.11
N LEU A 309 -10.23 11.62 16.35
CA LEU A 309 -10.36 11.15 14.96
C LEU A 309 -11.07 9.79 14.85
N PHE A 310 -10.70 8.78 15.65
CA PHE A 310 -11.42 7.51 15.64
C PHE A 310 -12.89 7.68 16.06
N ASN A 311 -13.16 8.48 17.10
CA ASN A 311 -14.52 8.78 17.55
C ASN A 311 -15.33 9.52 16.48
N TYR A 312 -14.71 10.46 15.76
CA TYR A 312 -15.31 11.12 14.60
C TYR A 312 -15.68 10.10 13.51
N GLY A 313 -14.75 9.23 13.11
CA GLY A 313 -15.01 8.18 12.11
C GLY A 313 -16.16 7.26 12.50
N PHE A 314 -16.08 6.61 13.67
CA PHE A 314 -17.09 5.65 14.12
C PHE A 314 -18.45 6.27 14.50
N SER A 315 -18.55 7.58 14.69
CA SER A 315 -19.81 8.26 15.02
C SER A 315 -20.50 8.92 13.82
N ASN A 316 -19.78 9.17 12.72
CA ASN A 316 -20.28 9.94 11.59
C ASN A 316 -20.31 9.17 10.25
N PHE A 317 -19.78 7.95 10.19
CA PHE A 317 -19.76 7.13 8.99
C PHE A 317 -20.25 5.71 9.26
N TYR A 318 -20.69 5.02 8.20
CA TYR A 318 -21.11 3.62 8.24
C TYR A 318 -20.67 2.87 6.96
N ALA A 319 -20.54 1.55 7.07
CA ALA A 319 -20.24 0.67 5.94
C ALA A 319 -21.54 0.24 5.21
N VAL A 320 -21.50 0.23 3.88
CA VAL A 320 -22.56 -0.30 3.00
C VAL A 320 -21.99 -1.49 2.22
N ASN A 321 -22.59 -2.67 2.35
CA ASN A 321 -22.24 -3.82 1.51
C ASN A 321 -22.81 -3.61 0.09
N ILE A 322 -21.94 -3.59 -0.93
CA ILE A 322 -22.35 -3.31 -2.30
C ILE A 322 -23.16 -4.48 -2.89
N SER A 323 -22.80 -5.73 -2.60
CA SER A 323 -23.52 -6.91 -3.11
C SER A 323 -24.96 -7.03 -2.59
N GLU A 324 -25.26 -6.45 -1.43
CA GLU A 324 -26.61 -6.42 -0.84
C GLU A 324 -27.44 -5.19 -1.26
N THR A 325 -26.78 -4.12 -1.74
CA THR A 325 -27.40 -2.79 -1.94
C THR A 325 -27.47 -2.36 -3.41
N ASP A 326 -26.46 -2.68 -4.23
CA ASP A 326 -26.38 -2.23 -5.62
C ASP A 326 -27.25 -3.11 -6.54
N THR A 327 -28.37 -2.54 -6.99
CA THR A 327 -29.28 -3.17 -7.96
C THR A 327 -29.03 -2.74 -9.42
N LYS A 328 -28.03 -1.88 -9.66
CA LYS A 328 -27.60 -1.38 -10.98
C LYS A 328 -26.67 -2.37 -11.67
N TYR A 329 -25.78 -3.02 -10.92
CA TYR A 329 -24.84 -4.03 -11.43
C TYR A 329 -25.18 -5.47 -11.02
N THR A 330 -26.14 -5.68 -10.09
CA THR A 330 -26.65 -7.02 -9.76
C THR A 330 -27.41 -7.67 -10.92
N VAL A 331 -27.12 -8.95 -11.17
CA VAL A 331 -27.70 -9.75 -12.27
C VAL A 331 -29.18 -10.06 -11.99
N GLY A 332 -30.05 -9.64 -12.92
CA GLY A 332 -31.49 -9.86 -12.86
C GLY A 332 -32.36 -8.72 -13.43
N ASN A 333 -31.80 -7.50 -13.56
CA ASN A 333 -32.51 -6.34 -14.13
C ASN A 333 -31.86 -5.76 -15.41
N ASN A 334 -30.66 -6.19 -15.78
CA ASN A 334 -29.93 -5.66 -16.93
C ASN A 334 -29.55 -6.77 -17.92
N SER A 335 -29.93 -6.61 -19.19
CA SER A 335 -29.56 -7.44 -20.36
C SER A 335 -28.06 -7.32 -20.74
N PHE A 336 -27.20 -7.11 -19.74
CA PHE A 336 -25.75 -7.00 -19.85
C PHE A 336 -25.05 -8.30 -19.42
N PHE A 337 -25.73 -9.09 -18.57
CA PHE A 337 -25.23 -10.37 -18.05
C PHE A 337 -26.07 -11.59 -18.52
N GLU A 338 -27.29 -11.37 -19.01
CA GLU A 338 -28.08 -12.40 -19.69
C GLU A 338 -27.70 -12.44 -21.17
N SER A 339 -27.37 -13.63 -21.69
CA SER A 339 -27.40 -13.84 -23.14
C SER A 339 -28.83 -14.17 -23.58
N ASP A 340 -29.41 -13.39 -24.50
CA ASP A 340 -30.76 -13.56 -25.10
C ASP A 340 -31.00 -14.92 -25.81
N SER A 341 -30.06 -15.87 -25.70
CA SER A 341 -30.11 -17.18 -26.34
C SER A 341 -29.61 -18.31 -25.43
N ASP A 342 -30.05 -18.37 -24.16
CA ASP A 342 -29.86 -19.57 -23.35
C ASP A 342 -30.77 -20.71 -23.88
N VAL A 343 -30.17 -21.59 -24.70
CA VAL A 343 -30.83 -22.75 -25.33
C VAL A 343 -30.98 -23.93 -24.35
N PHE A 344 -30.37 -23.87 -23.15
CA PHE A 344 -30.31 -24.99 -22.21
C PHE A 344 -30.96 -24.70 -20.84
N GLY A 345 -31.12 -23.43 -20.49
CA GLY A 345 -32.05 -22.93 -19.46
C GLY A 345 -31.40 -22.67 -18.10
N ASN A 346 -31.67 -21.49 -17.56
CA ASN A 346 -31.23 -21.01 -16.23
C ASN A 346 -29.73 -21.24 -15.96
N SER A 347 -28.87 -20.80 -16.88
CA SER A 347 -27.45 -20.56 -16.57
C SER A 347 -27.32 -19.64 -15.35
N ALA A 348 -26.43 -19.99 -14.41
CA ALA A 348 -26.11 -19.11 -13.28
C ALA A 348 -25.38 -17.83 -13.76
N PRO A 349 -25.44 -16.72 -13.01
CA PRO A 349 -24.70 -15.50 -13.34
C PRO A 349 -23.20 -15.79 -13.56
N LEU A 350 -22.66 -15.40 -14.71
CA LEU A 350 -21.23 -15.58 -15.02
C LEU A 350 -20.33 -14.60 -14.25
N LEU A 351 -20.90 -13.46 -13.84
CA LEU A 351 -20.25 -12.37 -13.13
C LEU A 351 -21.11 -11.97 -11.92
N ALA A 352 -20.46 -11.63 -10.81
CA ALA A 352 -21.10 -11.15 -9.59
C ALA A 352 -20.21 -10.12 -8.88
N ILE A 353 -20.80 -9.24 -8.08
CA ILE A 353 -20.04 -8.36 -7.18
C ILE A 353 -19.50 -9.20 -6.02
N ASN A 354 -18.24 -8.99 -5.60
CA ASN A 354 -17.69 -9.66 -4.43
C ASN A 354 -18.53 -9.34 -3.17
N SER A 355 -18.96 -10.39 -2.47
CA SER A 355 -19.89 -10.28 -1.33
C SER A 355 -19.29 -9.62 -0.08
N SER A 356 -17.98 -9.38 -0.06
CA SER A 356 -17.26 -8.75 1.05
C SER A 356 -16.95 -7.27 0.83
N ASP A 357 -17.16 -6.76 -0.39
CA ASP A 357 -16.77 -5.40 -0.75
C ASP A 357 -17.80 -4.37 -0.25
N ILE A 358 -17.27 -3.31 0.37
CA ILE A 358 -18.05 -2.24 1.02
C ILE A 358 -17.68 -0.87 0.45
N ILE A 359 -18.56 0.12 0.68
CA ILE A 359 -18.20 1.53 0.64
C ILE A 359 -18.50 2.19 2.00
N VAL A 360 -17.92 3.36 2.24
CA VAL A 360 -18.04 4.09 3.51
C VAL A 360 -18.72 5.43 3.28
N LEU A 361 -19.93 5.59 3.81
CA LEU A 361 -20.74 6.79 3.62
C LEU A 361 -20.90 7.58 4.92
N PRO A 362 -21.04 8.92 4.85
CA PRO A 362 -21.54 9.71 5.97
C PRO A 362 -22.90 9.22 6.45
N ASN A 363 -23.17 9.26 7.76
CA ASN A 363 -24.46 8.92 8.37
C ASN A 363 -25.63 9.84 7.94
N THR A 364 -25.34 10.90 7.18
CA THR A 364 -26.29 11.82 6.55
C THR A 364 -26.54 11.54 5.06
N ALA A 365 -25.76 10.66 4.45
CA ALA A 365 -25.89 10.26 3.05
C ALA A 365 -26.84 9.07 2.90
N ASP A 366 -27.32 8.85 1.67
CA ASP A 366 -28.11 7.71 1.26
C ASP A 366 -27.45 7.11 0.03
N TYR A 367 -27.45 5.78 -0.08
CA TYR A 367 -26.80 5.07 -1.18
C TYR A 367 -27.31 5.51 -2.56
N LYS A 368 -28.56 5.96 -2.68
CA LYS A 368 -29.13 6.48 -3.93
C LYS A 368 -28.39 7.71 -4.49
N ASP A 369 -27.67 8.43 -3.63
CA ASP A 369 -26.96 9.68 -3.95
C ASP A 369 -25.46 9.43 -4.25
N VAL A 370 -25.06 8.17 -4.42
CA VAL A 370 -23.68 7.72 -4.72
C VAL A 370 -23.50 7.54 -6.24
N GLU A 371 -22.48 8.16 -6.81
CA GLU A 371 -22.08 7.98 -8.20
C GLU A 371 -21.16 6.77 -8.35
N SER A 372 -21.24 6.08 -9.50
CA SER A 372 -20.44 4.87 -9.77
C SER A 372 -19.93 4.82 -11.22
N GLU A 373 -18.61 4.70 -11.34
CA GLU A 373 -17.86 4.51 -12.59
C GLU A 373 -17.24 3.10 -12.61
N LEU A 374 -17.12 2.49 -13.79
CA LEU A 374 -16.66 1.09 -13.92
C LEU A 374 -15.42 1.03 -14.80
N ASP A 375 -14.33 0.53 -14.21
CA ASP A 375 -13.02 0.36 -14.82
C ASP A 375 -12.77 -1.11 -15.23
N TYR A 376 -12.27 -1.28 -16.45
CA TYR A 376 -11.91 -2.58 -17.03
C TYR A 376 -10.39 -2.81 -17.09
N GLU A 377 -9.55 -1.79 -16.87
CA GLU A 377 -8.09 -1.91 -16.88
C GLU A 377 -7.53 -2.31 -15.51
N GLY A 378 -8.24 -2.00 -14.40
CA GLY A 378 -7.93 -2.48 -13.04
C GLY A 378 -8.19 -3.97 -12.77
N GLY A 379 -8.66 -4.75 -13.75
CA GLY A 379 -8.97 -6.18 -13.60
C GLY A 379 -7.77 -7.08 -13.29
N ASN A 380 -8.00 -8.19 -12.59
CA ASN A 380 -6.99 -9.21 -12.27
C ASN A 380 -7.49 -10.62 -12.65
N GLU A 381 -6.75 -11.69 -12.35
CA GLU A 381 -7.15 -13.06 -12.74
C GLU A 381 -8.50 -13.55 -12.13
N LYS A 382 -9.09 -12.80 -11.19
CA LYS A 382 -10.39 -13.09 -10.56
C LYS A 382 -11.44 -12.02 -10.83
N ALA A 383 -11.05 -10.74 -10.77
CA ALA A 383 -11.93 -9.59 -11.01
C ALA A 383 -11.88 -9.15 -12.49
N ALA A 384 -13.02 -9.23 -13.18
CA ALA A 384 -13.20 -8.82 -14.57
C ALA A 384 -13.35 -7.29 -14.75
N ALA A 385 -13.75 -6.58 -13.69
CA ALA A 385 -13.83 -5.13 -13.61
C ALA A 385 -13.81 -4.66 -12.14
N ILE A 386 -13.56 -3.37 -11.93
CA ILE A 386 -13.72 -2.68 -10.65
C ILE A 386 -14.76 -1.57 -10.80
N ILE A 387 -15.71 -1.46 -9.87
CA ILE A 387 -16.64 -0.35 -9.77
C ILE A 387 -16.09 0.61 -8.70
N ASN A 388 -15.77 1.84 -9.09
CA ASN A 388 -15.35 2.91 -8.18
C ASN A 388 -16.55 3.77 -7.80
N PHE A 389 -16.72 4.05 -6.51
CA PHE A 389 -17.85 4.81 -5.98
C PHE A 389 -17.41 6.17 -5.43
N THR A 390 -18.20 7.21 -5.70
CA THR A 390 -17.98 8.55 -5.14
C THR A 390 -19.26 9.15 -4.56
N TYR A 391 -19.12 9.98 -3.54
CA TYR A 391 -20.20 10.78 -2.95
C TYR A 391 -19.78 12.25 -2.95
N ASN A 392 -20.54 13.11 -3.64
CA ASN A 392 -20.22 14.52 -3.87
C ASN A 392 -18.76 14.73 -4.35
N GLY A 393 -18.32 13.90 -5.31
CA GLY A 393 -16.96 13.90 -5.86
C GLY A 393 -15.86 13.31 -4.95
N SER A 394 -16.18 12.91 -3.72
CA SER A 394 -15.23 12.26 -2.79
C SER A 394 -15.27 10.74 -2.97
N TYR A 395 -14.12 10.08 -3.12
CA TYR A 395 -14.04 8.62 -3.22
C TYR A 395 -14.43 7.95 -1.90
N VAL A 396 -15.37 6.99 -1.96
CA VAL A 396 -15.96 6.29 -0.79
C VAL A 396 -15.69 4.78 -0.78
N GLY A 397 -15.04 4.24 -1.82
CA GLY A 397 -14.65 2.84 -1.91
C GLY A 397 -14.84 2.26 -3.31
N SER A 398 -14.57 0.96 -3.44
CA SER A 398 -14.63 0.22 -4.70
C SER A 398 -15.19 -1.18 -4.47
N ALA A 399 -15.84 -1.76 -5.49
CA ALA A 399 -16.25 -3.16 -5.47
C ALA A 399 -15.81 -3.92 -6.73
N SER A 400 -15.35 -5.15 -6.52
CA SER A 400 -14.82 -6.06 -7.54
C SER A 400 -15.95 -6.82 -8.21
N VAL A 401 -15.94 -6.88 -9.55
CA VAL A 401 -16.85 -7.75 -10.32
C VAL A 401 -16.10 -9.03 -10.67
N GLU A 402 -16.36 -10.11 -9.95
CA GLU A 402 -15.66 -11.38 -10.06
C GLU A 402 -16.34 -12.37 -11.03
N ILE A 403 -15.53 -13.24 -11.65
CA ILE A 403 -16.02 -14.35 -12.47
C ILE A 403 -16.48 -15.49 -11.57
N VAL A 404 -17.78 -15.82 -11.64
CA VAL A 404 -18.41 -16.88 -10.84
C VAL A 404 -17.94 -18.24 -11.36
N GLN A 405 -16.91 -18.80 -10.72
CA GLN A 405 -16.47 -20.17 -10.99
C GLN A 405 -17.36 -21.14 -10.20
N ASP A 406 -18.14 -21.94 -10.94
CA ASP A 406 -19.09 -22.93 -10.40
C ASP A 406 -18.37 -24.01 -9.57
N THR A 407 -18.18 -23.68 -8.29
CA THR A 407 -17.45 -24.47 -7.31
C THR A 407 -18.50 -25.14 -6.40
N PRO A 408 -18.66 -26.47 -6.45
CA PRO A 408 -19.71 -27.14 -5.69
C PRO A 408 -19.61 -26.84 -4.20
N ALA A 409 -20.56 -26.05 -3.69
CA ALA A 409 -20.54 -25.56 -2.32
C ALA A 409 -20.57 -26.73 -1.33
N VAL A 410 -19.57 -26.79 -0.43
CA VAL A 410 -19.49 -27.83 0.61
C VAL A 410 -20.46 -27.48 1.74
N SER A 411 -21.74 -27.81 1.51
CA SER A 411 -22.82 -27.69 2.49
C SER A 411 -22.47 -28.43 3.79
N LYS A 412 -22.29 -27.67 4.88
CA LYS A 412 -22.00 -28.22 6.22
C LYS A 412 -23.24 -28.86 6.85
N THR A 413 -23.60 -30.05 6.39
CA THR A 413 -24.47 -30.98 7.11
C THR A 413 -23.77 -32.33 7.18
N GLY A 414 -23.34 -32.74 8.37
CA GLY A 414 -22.62 -34.00 8.54
C GLY A 414 -23.56 -35.18 8.74
N ASP A 415 -23.27 -36.29 8.07
CA ASP A 415 -23.33 -37.61 8.70
C ASP A 415 -22.31 -38.57 8.06
N SER A 416 -22.03 -39.69 8.72
CA SER A 416 -20.91 -40.59 8.41
C SER A 416 -21.29 -41.73 7.47
N ALA A 417 -20.88 -41.66 6.20
CA ALA A 417 -20.94 -42.79 5.27
C ALA A 417 -19.63 -42.98 4.48
N LYS A 418 -18.99 -44.14 4.62
CA LYS A 418 -17.85 -44.55 3.79
C LYS A 418 -18.34 -45.08 2.44
N THR A 419 -18.07 -44.37 1.36
CA THR A 419 -18.23 -44.87 -0.02
C THR A 419 -16.91 -44.65 -0.79
N ALA A 420 -16.59 -45.55 -1.72
CA ALA A 420 -15.25 -45.62 -2.31
C ALA A 420 -14.91 -44.41 -3.20
N LEU A 421 -13.65 -43.96 -3.11
CA LEU A 421 -13.09 -42.92 -3.97
C LEU A 421 -12.99 -43.42 -5.43
N GLY A 422 -13.86 -42.91 -6.30
CA GLY A 422 -13.60 -42.91 -7.74
C GLY A 422 -12.43 -41.97 -8.04
N GLN A 423 -11.44 -42.42 -8.81
CA GLN A 423 -10.32 -41.55 -9.20
C GLN A 423 -10.79 -40.41 -10.10
N VAL A 424 -10.67 -39.18 -9.62
CA VAL A 424 -10.89 -37.98 -10.42
C VAL A 424 -9.68 -37.77 -11.33
N TYR A 425 -9.90 -37.84 -12.64
CA TYR A 425 -8.87 -37.57 -13.63
C TYR A 425 -8.82 -36.06 -13.92
N TYR A 426 -7.73 -35.41 -13.50
CA TYR A 426 -7.49 -33.99 -13.79
C TYR A 426 -7.12 -33.81 -15.28
N ILE A 427 -8.15 -33.64 -16.12
CA ILE A 427 -7.99 -33.41 -17.55
C ILE A 427 -7.55 -31.96 -17.78
N ASN A 428 -6.28 -31.75 -18.12
CA ASN A 428 -5.77 -30.43 -18.48
C ASN A 428 -6.41 -29.94 -19.80
N ILE A 429 -7.32 -28.96 -19.70
CA ILE A 429 -8.11 -28.42 -20.82
C ILE A 429 -7.23 -27.85 -21.94
N LYS A 430 -6.06 -27.28 -21.61
CA LYS A 430 -5.09 -26.79 -22.61
C LYS A 430 -4.57 -27.93 -23.49
N ASN A 431 -4.31 -29.10 -22.91
CA ASN A 431 -3.89 -30.29 -23.65
C ASN A 431 -5.03 -30.85 -24.53
N VAL A 432 -6.28 -30.81 -24.05
CA VAL A 432 -7.46 -31.21 -24.85
C VAL A 432 -7.63 -30.29 -26.05
N LEU A 433 -7.57 -28.97 -25.87
CA LEU A 433 -7.64 -27.99 -26.96
C LEU A 433 -6.53 -28.20 -28.00
N ILE A 434 -5.29 -28.46 -27.56
CA ILE A 434 -4.16 -28.79 -28.46
C ILE A 434 -4.46 -30.06 -29.28
N ILE A 435 -5.02 -31.11 -28.65
CA ILE A 435 -5.39 -32.35 -29.35
C ILE A 435 -6.54 -32.10 -30.36
N VAL A 436 -7.58 -31.35 -29.98
CA VAL A 436 -8.70 -31.01 -30.87
C VAL A 436 -8.21 -30.21 -32.08
N VAL A 437 -7.37 -29.19 -31.88
CA VAL A 437 -6.76 -28.40 -32.96
C VAL A 437 -5.89 -29.29 -33.86
N ALA A 438 -5.08 -30.19 -33.29
CA ALA A 438 -4.27 -31.14 -34.06
C ALA A 438 -5.12 -32.10 -34.91
N VAL A 439 -6.27 -32.55 -34.41
CA VAL A 439 -7.24 -33.38 -35.17
C VAL A 439 -7.88 -32.58 -36.31
N VAL A 440 -8.30 -31.34 -36.06
CA VAL A 440 -8.88 -30.46 -37.11
C VAL A 440 -7.85 -30.16 -38.21
N VAL A 441 -6.60 -29.83 -37.84
CA VAL A 441 -5.50 -29.62 -38.81
C VAL A 441 -5.20 -30.91 -39.60
N SER A 442 -5.21 -32.07 -38.95
CA SER A 442 -5.02 -33.36 -39.62
C SER A 442 -6.14 -33.69 -40.61
N LEU A 443 -7.40 -33.38 -40.27
CA LEU A 443 -8.54 -33.51 -41.18
C LEU A 443 -8.41 -32.58 -42.39
N PHE A 444 -8.03 -31.30 -42.19
CA PHE A 444 -7.78 -30.37 -43.29
C PHE A 444 -6.63 -30.82 -44.19
N ALA A 445 -5.55 -31.35 -43.63
CA ALA A 445 -4.44 -31.92 -44.39
C ALA A 445 -4.90 -33.13 -45.22
N LEU A 446 -5.68 -34.04 -44.63
CA LEU A 446 -6.23 -35.21 -45.31
C LEU A 446 -7.15 -34.80 -46.49
N ILE A 447 -8.06 -33.85 -46.26
CA ILE A 447 -8.96 -33.31 -47.30
C ILE A 447 -8.15 -32.66 -48.44
N SER A 448 -7.09 -31.91 -48.10
CA SER A 448 -6.20 -31.28 -49.08
C SER A 448 -5.44 -32.32 -49.91
N ILE A 449 -4.93 -33.39 -49.28
CA ILE A 449 -4.26 -34.51 -49.96
C ILE A 449 -5.24 -35.26 -50.88
N VAL A 450 -6.45 -35.56 -50.42
CA VAL A 450 -7.50 -36.21 -51.23
C VAL A 450 -7.91 -35.34 -52.43
N SER A 451 -8.01 -34.02 -52.24
CA SER A 451 -8.27 -33.04 -53.31
C SER A 451 -7.14 -33.02 -54.35
N LEU A 452 -5.88 -32.98 -53.90
CA LEU A 452 -4.70 -33.06 -54.78
C LEU A 452 -4.65 -34.37 -55.56
N ILE A 453 -4.93 -35.52 -54.93
CA ILE A 453 -4.99 -36.83 -55.59
C ILE A 453 -6.10 -36.88 -56.64
N ARG A 454 -7.31 -36.38 -56.32
CA ARG A 454 -8.42 -36.25 -57.30
C ARG A 454 -7.99 -35.39 -58.49
N ASN A 455 -7.40 -34.22 -58.26
CA ASN A 455 -6.99 -33.30 -59.33
C ASN A 455 -5.85 -33.90 -60.19
N TYR A 456 -4.88 -34.57 -59.57
CA TYR A 456 -3.78 -35.26 -60.28
C TYR A 456 -4.28 -36.44 -61.14
N SER A 457 -5.32 -37.15 -60.69
CA SER A 457 -5.98 -38.21 -61.47
C SER A 457 -6.61 -37.69 -62.78
N PHE A 458 -7.21 -36.49 -62.75
CA PHE A 458 -7.71 -35.80 -63.95
C PHE A 458 -6.58 -35.34 -64.88
N GLY A 459 -5.45 -34.90 -64.33
CA GLY A 459 -4.23 -34.60 -65.09
C GLY A 459 -3.76 -35.77 -65.97
N LYS A 460 -3.90 -37.02 -65.48
CA LYS A 460 -3.52 -38.23 -66.24
C LYS A 460 -4.48 -38.52 -67.41
N ARG A 461 -5.80 -38.29 -67.24
CA ARG A 461 -6.79 -38.41 -68.35
C ARG A 461 -6.60 -37.32 -69.42
N ARG A 462 -6.33 -36.06 -69.03
CA ARG A 462 -6.16 -34.94 -70.00
C ARG A 462 -4.94 -35.12 -70.92
N LYS A 463 -3.86 -35.78 -70.45
CA LYS A 463 -2.67 -36.12 -71.26
C LYS A 463 -2.92 -37.21 -72.33
N ILE A 464 -3.98 -38.00 -72.26
CA ILE A 464 -4.31 -38.99 -73.30
C ILE A 464 -5.01 -38.33 -74.50
N SER A 465 -5.93 -37.38 -74.25
CA SER A 465 -6.60 -36.61 -75.32
C SER A 465 -5.60 -35.82 -76.17
N LEU A 466 -4.69 -35.08 -75.53
CA LEU A 466 -3.71 -34.23 -76.23
C LEU A 466 -2.68 -35.01 -77.07
N LYS A 467 -2.46 -36.30 -76.80
CA LYS A 467 -1.61 -37.17 -77.64
C LYS A 467 -2.28 -37.63 -78.96
N ARG A 468 -3.60 -37.51 -79.12
CA ARG A 468 -4.27 -37.72 -80.41
C ARG A 468 -4.30 -36.46 -81.28
N SER A 469 -4.33 -35.27 -80.69
CA SER A 469 -4.33 -33.99 -81.43
C SER A 469 -3.01 -33.72 -82.16
N LYS A 470 -1.86 -33.85 -81.48
CA LYS A 470 -0.53 -33.55 -82.06
C LYS A 470 0.02 -34.58 -83.08
N ARG A 471 -0.80 -35.55 -83.54
CA ARG A 471 -0.45 -36.47 -84.64
C ARG A 471 -1.20 -36.19 -85.97
N ARG A 472 -1.98 -35.11 -86.05
CA ARG A 472 -2.66 -34.64 -87.28
C ARG A 472 -2.16 -33.26 -87.77
N LYS A 473 -0.90 -32.92 -87.49
CA LYS A 473 -0.31 -31.62 -87.89
C LYS A 473 1.19 -31.69 -88.21
N LYS A 474 1.65 -32.79 -88.83
CA LYS A 474 3.02 -32.91 -89.37
C LYS A 474 3.14 -33.64 -90.72
N ASP A 475 2.02 -34.07 -91.30
CA ASP A 475 1.93 -34.64 -92.65
C ASP A 475 0.85 -33.85 -93.40
N GLY A 476 1.25 -32.73 -93.99
CA GLY A 476 0.40 -31.97 -94.90
C GLY A 476 0.74 -32.39 -96.32
N ILE A 477 -0.21 -33.03 -97.00
CA ILE A 477 -0.09 -33.32 -98.43
C ILE A 477 -1.03 -32.40 -99.18
N ASP A 478 -0.37 -31.63 -100.06
CA ASP A 478 -0.84 -30.85 -101.20
C ASP A 478 -2.21 -31.27 -101.77
N PHE A 479 -3.01 -30.27 -102.14
CA PHE A 479 -4.35 -30.44 -102.72
C PHE A 479 -4.52 -29.69 -104.05
N ASP A 480 -3.43 -29.42 -104.79
CA ASP A 480 -3.49 -28.74 -106.09
C ASP A 480 -2.84 -29.52 -107.27
N ARG A 481 -3.60 -30.53 -107.74
CA ARG A 481 -3.60 -31.04 -109.14
C ARG A 481 -4.81 -31.97 -109.30
N TYR A 482 -5.86 -31.64 -110.06
CA TYR A 482 -5.88 -31.57 -111.53
C TYR A 482 -4.92 -32.61 -112.13
N THR A 483 -5.38 -33.74 -112.68
CA THR A 483 -6.17 -33.81 -113.91
C THR A 483 -6.81 -35.18 -114.13
N LYS A 484 -7.95 -35.19 -114.84
CA LYS A 484 -8.36 -36.15 -115.89
C LYS A 484 -7.96 -37.64 -115.76
N GLY A 485 -8.95 -38.53 -115.71
CA GLY A 485 -8.92 -39.74 -116.55
C GLY A 485 -9.49 -39.44 -117.96
N PRO A 486 -9.71 -40.45 -118.82
CA PRO A 486 -9.56 -41.89 -118.60
C PRO A 486 -8.64 -42.55 -119.67
N ASP A 487 -8.88 -43.84 -119.95
CA ASP A 487 -8.57 -44.60 -121.17
C ASP A 487 -7.14 -45.14 -121.43
N GLY A 488 -7.02 -46.47 -121.28
CA GLY A 488 -6.47 -47.37 -122.31
C GLY A 488 -4.96 -47.47 -122.54
N PHE A 489 -4.32 -48.52 -122.00
CA PHE A 489 -4.18 -49.81 -122.72
C PHE A 489 -3.83 -50.97 -121.77
#